data_AF-A0A3T0N4R1-F1
#
_entry.id   AF-A0A3T0N4R1-F1
#
_cell.length_a   1.000
_cell.length_b   1.000
_cell.length_c   1.000
_cell.angle_alpha   90.00
_cell.angle_beta   90.00
_cell.angle_gamma   90.00
#
_symmetry.space_group_name_H-M   'P 1'
#
loop_
_entity.id
_entity.type
_entity.pdbx_description
1 polymer ?
#
loop_
_entity_poly.entity_id
_entity_poly.type
_entity_poly.pdbx_seq_one_letter_code
_entity_poly.pdbx_strand_id
1 'polypeptide(L)'
;MRLRLRQTTALTRAAAGRCRMALCKFAQEEDGVLIKPTIFIFLSMLTVGGIGIDLMRMERDRTELQYTLDRAVLAAADLDQTQTPAAVVLDYLTKSGLSEYYSTPTSDIGLGYRIVTSTVNTNFDTHFMNLTGVSSIPIYASSTAEESIDGLEISLVLDVSGSMNSNSRLTNLKVAAKDFIDTMVENTTDGKMSISIIPYATQVSAPEELFDQYNVTSEHTYSNCVNFSSSDFNSTAVSTTAELERTMHFSPWYYNDTRGDSDGDRVPRPVCSDRVDREILLFQKNATTLKAFIDDLYAWGNTSIDLGMKWGTALLDPSAQPAITELSTGSGAIIPNDFSARPSEYSDSDTIKVVVLMTDGQNTSQYYVEDDHRRGLSEVWYDAASDRYSIPKNSSTYYWPHNGYSYSYKTGTNPQQLSYADLWAYTSLKHNYYYNYRPWQGSSSAKSEWYYGVYDYYNTSTKNSRTNNICDAAKAAGIIVYTIGFEAPSGGQAVLQDCASSDAHYFDVSGLEITDAFASIATSIRQLRLTQ
;
A
#
# COMPACT_ATOMS: atom_id res chain seq x y z
N MET A 1 -65.17 89.85 78.44
CA MET A 1 -64.90 89.47 77.03
C MET A 1 -65.54 88.11 76.79
N ARG A 2 -66.38 87.96 75.76
CA ARG A 2 -67.19 86.77 75.46
C ARG A 2 -66.33 85.57 75.11
N LEU A 3 -66.75 84.36 75.50
CA LEU A 3 -66.71 83.16 74.65
C LEU A 3 -67.73 82.12 75.12
N ARG A 4 -68.69 81.83 74.23
CA ARG A 4 -69.74 80.81 74.36
C ARG A 4 -69.12 79.43 74.06
N LEU A 5 -69.42 78.44 74.89
CA LEU A 5 -69.26 77.02 74.54
C LEU A 5 -70.64 76.39 74.35
N ARG A 6 -70.89 75.91 73.13
CA ARG A 6 -72.09 75.17 72.71
C ARG A 6 -71.93 73.68 73.01
N GLN A 7 -73.05 73.06 73.33
CA GLN A 7 -73.23 71.67 73.74
C GLN A 7 -72.91 70.63 72.65
N THR A 8 -72.38 69.51 73.13
CA THR A 8 -72.44 68.09 72.69
C THR A 8 -73.13 67.71 71.38
N THR A 9 -72.52 66.80 70.62
CA THR A 9 -73.22 65.81 69.79
C THR A 9 -72.55 64.45 69.89
N ALA A 10 -73.32 63.47 70.37
CA ALA A 10 -72.95 62.06 70.48
C ALA A 10 -73.05 61.36 69.11
N LEU A 11 -72.06 60.55 68.76
CA LEU A 11 -72.13 59.59 67.65
C LEU A 11 -73.25 58.58 67.95
N THR A 12 -74.21 58.48 67.04
CA THR A 12 -75.40 57.63 67.18
C THR A 12 -75.04 56.15 67.16
N ARG A 13 -75.55 55.38 68.13
CA ARG A 13 -75.38 53.91 68.27
C ARG A 13 -75.67 53.10 66.99
N ALA A 14 -76.47 53.64 66.06
CA ALA A 14 -76.78 53.02 64.78
C ALA A 14 -75.59 52.95 63.79
N ALA A 15 -74.60 53.85 63.90
CA ALA A 15 -73.39 53.81 63.08
C ALA A 15 -72.40 52.74 63.57
N ALA A 16 -72.24 52.61 64.89
CA ALA A 16 -71.39 51.60 65.52
C ALA A 16 -71.91 50.16 65.27
N GLY A 17 -73.23 49.96 65.25
CA GLY A 17 -73.85 48.66 64.95
C GLY A 17 -73.65 48.21 63.49
N ARG A 18 -73.74 49.13 62.52
CA ARG A 18 -73.51 48.82 61.10
C ARG A 18 -72.04 48.52 60.80
N CYS A 19 -71.11 49.23 61.44
CA CYS A 19 -69.68 48.97 61.31
C CYS A 19 -69.29 47.58 61.87
N ARG A 20 -69.85 47.19 63.02
CA ARG A 20 -69.59 45.88 63.62
C ARG A 20 -70.17 44.72 62.79
N MET A 21 -71.33 44.93 62.18
CA MET A 21 -71.96 43.93 61.30
C MET A 21 -71.23 43.80 59.95
N ALA A 22 -70.71 44.90 59.39
CA ALA A 22 -69.87 44.88 58.19
C ALA A 22 -68.51 44.19 58.43
N LEU A 23 -67.90 44.40 59.60
CA LEU A 23 -66.65 43.72 59.99
C LEU A 23 -66.85 42.22 60.25
N CYS A 24 -67.98 41.82 60.84
CA CYS A 24 -68.33 40.40 60.98
C CYS A 24 -68.64 39.74 59.63
N LYS A 25 -69.24 40.47 58.69
CA LYS A 25 -69.52 39.96 57.33
C LYS A 25 -68.23 39.76 56.52
N PHE A 26 -67.28 40.69 56.62
CA PHE A 26 -65.96 40.57 56.00
C PHE A 26 -65.12 39.40 56.56
N ALA A 27 -65.25 39.12 57.86
CA ALA A 27 -64.60 37.96 58.49
C ALA A 27 -65.24 36.61 58.12
N GLN A 28 -66.45 36.61 57.52
CA GLN A 28 -67.18 35.42 57.06
C GLN A 28 -67.27 35.33 55.53
N GLU A 29 -66.60 36.21 54.77
CA GLU A 29 -66.60 36.17 53.30
C GLU A 29 -65.67 35.05 52.78
N GLU A 30 -66.27 34.00 52.20
CA GLU A 30 -65.57 32.85 51.59
C GLU A 30 -65.12 33.10 50.14
N ASP A 31 -65.40 34.28 49.56
CA ASP A 31 -65.11 34.61 48.15
C ASP A 31 -63.59 34.60 47.80
N GLY A 32 -62.70 34.57 48.80
CA GLY A 32 -61.25 34.48 48.63
C GLY A 32 -60.64 33.08 48.81
N VAL A 33 -61.45 32.05 49.09
CA VAL A 33 -60.94 30.68 49.37
C VAL A 33 -60.29 30.05 48.14
N LEU A 34 -60.79 30.35 46.93
CA LEU A 34 -60.21 29.85 45.68
C LEU A 34 -58.99 30.66 45.20
N ILE A 35 -58.84 31.93 45.60
CA ILE A 35 -57.72 32.78 45.18
C ILE A 35 -56.39 32.23 45.67
N LYS A 36 -56.33 31.74 46.91
CA LYS A 36 -55.11 31.16 47.51
C LYS A 36 -54.58 29.94 46.74
N PRO A 37 -55.37 28.87 46.48
CA PRO A 37 -54.92 27.72 45.71
C PRO A 37 -54.69 28.06 44.23
N THR A 38 -55.45 28.97 43.63
CA THR A 38 -55.21 29.38 42.23
C THR A 38 -53.87 30.11 42.06
N ILE A 39 -53.52 31.05 42.94
CA ILE A 39 -52.20 31.70 42.92
C ILE A 39 -51.09 30.68 43.15
N PHE A 40 -51.28 29.75 44.08
CA PHE A 40 -50.30 28.70 44.35
C PHE A 40 -50.05 27.79 43.13
N ILE A 41 -51.11 27.32 42.47
CA ILE A 41 -51.00 26.48 41.26
C ILE A 41 -50.37 27.27 40.12
N PHE A 42 -50.76 28.54 39.94
CA PHE A 42 -50.19 29.41 38.90
C PHE A 42 -48.68 29.62 39.11
N LEU A 43 -48.25 29.93 40.33
CA LEU A 43 -46.82 30.06 40.66
C LEU A 43 -46.08 28.73 40.49
N SER A 44 -46.73 27.60 40.83
CA SER A 44 -46.16 26.27 40.62
C SER A 44 -45.97 25.96 39.14
N MET A 45 -46.94 26.29 38.28
CA MET A 45 -46.84 26.14 36.83
C MET A 45 -45.74 27.01 36.22
N LEU A 46 -45.61 28.27 36.66
CA LEU A 46 -44.52 29.15 36.22
C LEU A 46 -43.15 28.62 36.65
N THR A 47 -43.07 28.05 37.86
CA THR A 47 -41.82 27.46 38.37
C THR A 47 -41.43 26.24 37.54
N VAL A 48 -42.35 25.30 37.33
CA VAL A 48 -42.10 24.08 36.52
C VAL A 48 -41.81 24.43 35.07
N GLY A 49 -42.57 25.36 34.48
CA GLY A 49 -42.34 25.83 33.11
C GLY A 49 -40.99 26.53 32.97
N GLY A 50 -40.62 27.37 33.95
CA GLY A 50 -39.32 28.04 33.99
C GLY A 50 -38.16 27.07 34.09
N ILE A 51 -38.25 26.05 34.95
CA ILE A 51 -37.29 24.94 35.03
C ILE A 51 -37.14 24.24 33.66
N GLY A 52 -38.27 24.01 32.98
CA GLY A 52 -38.26 23.41 31.64
C GLY A 52 -37.53 24.25 30.60
N ILE A 53 -37.70 25.58 30.62
CA ILE A 53 -36.99 26.49 29.71
C ILE A 53 -35.49 26.52 30.00
N ASP A 54 -35.10 26.58 31.28
CA ASP A 54 -33.69 26.56 31.67
C ASP A 54 -33.02 25.24 31.27
N LEU A 55 -33.70 24.10 31.45
CA LEU A 55 -33.22 22.79 30.99
C LEU A 55 -33.07 22.74 29.46
N MET A 56 -34.05 23.24 28.70
CA MET A 56 -33.96 23.26 27.24
C MET A 56 -32.78 24.12 26.74
N ARG A 57 -32.54 25.28 27.37
CA ARG A 57 -31.40 26.14 27.03
C ARG A 57 -30.08 25.49 27.40
N MET A 58 -29.99 24.92 28.60
CA MET A 58 -28.80 24.21 29.05
C MET A 58 -28.44 23.06 28.10
N GLU A 59 -29.41 22.23 27.69
CA GLU A 59 -29.16 21.11 26.77
C GLU A 59 -28.80 21.58 25.35
N ARG A 60 -29.41 22.69 24.89
CA ARG A 60 -29.00 23.33 23.63
C ARG A 60 -27.52 23.75 23.69
N ASP A 61 -27.15 24.54 24.69
CA ASP A 61 -25.80 25.11 24.79
C ASP A 61 -24.75 24.03 25.03
N ARG A 62 -25.09 23.01 25.85
CA ARG A 62 -24.26 21.80 26.02
C ARG A 62 -24.02 21.07 24.70
N THR A 63 -25.06 20.88 23.90
CA THR A 63 -24.95 20.17 22.60
C THR A 63 -24.13 20.99 21.60
N GLU A 64 -24.33 22.31 21.55
CA GLU A 64 -23.58 23.23 20.68
C GLU A 64 -22.09 23.27 21.05
N LEU A 65 -21.78 23.30 22.34
CA LEU A 65 -20.42 23.22 22.86
C LEU A 65 -19.76 21.88 22.52
N GLN A 66 -20.43 20.75 22.76
CA GLN A 66 -19.90 19.42 22.45
C GLN A 66 -19.64 19.27 20.94
N TYR A 67 -20.62 19.64 20.11
CA TYR A 67 -20.49 19.55 18.64
C TYR A 67 -19.35 20.42 18.10
N THR A 68 -19.16 21.62 18.64
CA THR A 68 -18.05 22.50 18.24
C THR A 68 -16.72 21.90 18.68
N LEU A 69 -16.64 21.37 19.91
CA LEU A 69 -15.44 20.70 20.43
C LEU A 69 -15.05 19.49 19.59
N ASP A 70 -16.02 18.64 19.20
CA ASP A 70 -15.75 17.45 18.37
C ASP A 70 -15.14 17.82 17.03
N ARG A 71 -15.68 18.85 16.36
CA ARG A 71 -15.12 19.37 15.10
C ARG A 71 -13.75 20.00 15.29
N ALA A 72 -13.55 20.69 16.40
CA ALA A 72 -12.30 21.35 16.74
C ALA A 72 -11.18 20.35 16.99
N VAL A 73 -11.43 19.29 17.78
CA VAL A 73 -10.42 18.26 18.05
C VAL A 73 -10.13 17.39 16.83
N LEU A 74 -11.13 17.07 15.99
CA LEU A 74 -10.90 16.35 14.73
C LEU A 74 -9.96 17.14 13.80
N ALA A 75 -10.25 18.43 13.58
CA ALA A 75 -9.39 19.28 12.74
C ALA A 75 -8.02 19.59 13.36
N ALA A 76 -7.92 19.51 14.69
CA ALA A 76 -6.66 19.70 15.40
C ALA A 76 -5.82 18.42 15.47
N ALA A 77 -6.45 17.24 15.44
CA ALA A 77 -5.79 15.94 15.41
C ALA A 77 -5.24 15.59 14.02
N ASP A 78 -5.72 16.28 12.98
CA ASP A 78 -5.25 16.16 11.60
C ASP A 78 -3.69 16.27 11.51
N LEU A 79 -3.04 15.31 10.84
CA LEU A 79 -1.59 15.20 10.64
C LEU A 79 -1.09 16.21 9.59
N ASP A 80 -1.91 16.56 8.60
CA ASP A 80 -1.62 17.60 7.62
C ASP A 80 -1.74 19.02 8.22
N GLN A 81 -2.27 19.12 9.44
CA GLN A 81 -2.45 20.40 10.12
C GLN A 81 -1.12 21.01 10.57
N THR A 82 -0.72 22.06 9.87
CA THR A 82 0.49 22.86 10.13
C THR A 82 0.42 23.70 11.41
N GLN A 83 -0.78 24.04 11.90
CA GLN A 83 -0.97 24.86 13.09
C GLN A 83 -0.95 24.02 14.37
N THR A 84 -0.56 24.61 15.51
CA THR A 84 -0.59 23.91 16.80
C THR A 84 -2.03 23.54 17.20
N PRO A 85 -2.28 22.37 17.85
CA PRO A 85 -3.62 21.97 18.28
C PRO A 85 -4.35 23.04 19.12
N ALA A 86 -3.63 23.73 20.00
CA ALA A 86 -4.17 24.80 20.82
C ALA A 86 -4.73 25.98 19.99
N ALA A 87 -4.07 26.33 18.88
CA ALA A 87 -4.50 27.40 17.99
C ALA A 87 -5.72 26.99 17.16
N VAL A 88 -5.76 25.74 16.68
CA VAL A 88 -6.88 25.22 15.89
C VAL A 88 -8.15 25.13 16.75
N VAL A 89 -8.04 24.57 17.96
CA VAL A 89 -9.18 24.49 18.88
C VAL A 89 -9.71 25.88 19.25
N LEU A 90 -8.81 26.83 19.51
CA LEU A 90 -9.20 28.22 19.78
C LEU A 90 -9.91 28.87 18.59
N ASP A 91 -9.42 28.65 17.36
CA ASP A 91 -10.01 29.22 16.14
C ASP A 91 -11.44 28.71 15.92
N TYR A 92 -11.67 27.40 16.09
CA TYR A 92 -13.01 26.81 15.99
C TYR A 92 -13.97 27.36 17.05
N LEU A 93 -13.56 27.41 18.32
CA LEU A 93 -14.38 27.98 19.38
C LEU A 93 -14.66 29.48 19.15
N THR A 94 -13.68 30.23 18.65
CA THR A 94 -13.84 31.66 18.35
C THR A 94 -14.85 31.87 17.22
N LYS A 95 -14.78 31.08 16.14
CA LYS A 95 -15.72 31.15 15.01
C LYS A 95 -17.14 30.77 15.39
N SER A 96 -17.32 29.86 16.36
CA SER A 96 -18.63 29.51 16.92
C SER A 96 -19.11 30.47 18.01
N GLY A 97 -18.35 31.52 18.36
CA GLY A 97 -18.73 32.45 19.43
C GLY A 97 -18.55 31.89 20.85
N LEU A 98 -17.85 30.77 21.00
CA LEU A 98 -17.64 30.03 22.25
C LEU A 98 -16.23 30.26 22.85
N SER A 99 -15.55 31.33 22.45
CA SER A 99 -14.17 31.65 22.89
C SER A 99 -14.02 31.78 24.41
N GLU A 100 -15.09 32.14 25.12
CA GLU A 100 -15.12 32.26 26.58
C GLU A 100 -14.93 30.93 27.31
N TYR A 101 -15.23 29.82 26.64
CA TYR A 101 -15.13 28.47 27.18
C TYR A 101 -13.81 27.78 26.83
N TYR A 102 -12.86 28.50 26.23
CA TYR A 102 -11.57 27.93 25.83
C TYR A 102 -10.75 27.48 27.05
N SER A 103 -10.28 26.25 26.97
CA SER A 103 -9.23 25.69 27.80
C SER A 103 -8.09 25.19 26.91
N THR A 104 -6.85 25.22 27.41
CA THR A 104 -5.73 24.68 26.65
C THR A 104 -5.89 23.16 26.51
N PRO A 105 -5.98 22.62 25.27
CA PRO A 105 -6.13 21.18 25.06
C PRO A 105 -4.82 20.46 25.45
N THR A 106 -4.95 19.22 25.90
CA THR A 106 -3.81 18.32 26.06
C THR A 106 -3.59 17.58 24.75
N SER A 107 -2.39 17.69 24.21
CA SER A 107 -1.99 16.98 23.00
C SER A 107 -0.87 15.99 23.31
N ASP A 108 -1.04 14.75 22.88
CA ASP A 108 0.03 13.76 22.77
C ASP A 108 0.39 13.65 21.29
N ILE A 109 1.60 14.04 20.97
CA ILE A 109 2.11 14.10 19.60
C ILE A 109 3.36 13.25 19.60
N GLY A 110 3.25 12.02 19.11
CA GLY A 110 4.40 11.26 18.62
C GLY A 110 4.69 11.70 17.20
N LEU A 111 5.67 11.09 16.54
CA LEU A 111 5.64 11.23 15.11
C LEU A 111 4.49 10.31 14.56
N GLY A 112 3.66 10.89 13.66
CA GLY A 112 2.53 10.33 12.88
C GLY A 112 1.49 9.52 13.62
N TYR A 113 1.34 9.87 14.88
CA TYR A 113 0.03 10.00 15.44
C TYR A 113 -0.10 11.37 16.12
N ARG A 114 -1.32 11.88 16.16
CA ARG A 114 -1.65 13.08 16.91
C ARG A 114 -2.95 12.85 17.64
N ILE A 115 -2.87 12.82 18.97
CA ILE A 115 -4.02 12.73 19.86
C ILE A 115 -4.26 14.10 20.46
N VAL A 116 -5.46 14.64 20.27
CA VAL A 116 -5.88 15.93 20.83
C VAL A 116 -7.10 15.72 21.70
N THR A 117 -6.93 16.00 22.99
CA THR A 117 -8.03 16.00 23.97
C THR A 117 -8.31 17.43 24.41
N SER A 118 -9.57 17.85 24.26
CA SER A 118 -10.05 19.14 24.75
C SER A 118 -11.17 18.93 25.77
N THR A 119 -11.06 19.59 26.91
CA THR A 119 -12.02 19.47 28.02
C THR A 119 -12.49 20.84 28.47
N VAL A 120 -13.80 21.04 28.49
CA VAL A 120 -14.43 22.27 28.93
C VAL A 120 -15.29 21.96 30.14
N ASN A 121 -15.03 22.68 31.22
CA ASN A 121 -15.80 22.65 32.44
C ASN A 121 -16.26 24.07 32.75
N THR A 122 -17.56 24.33 32.59
CA THR A 122 -18.16 25.65 32.75
C THR A 122 -19.48 25.55 33.50
N ASN A 123 -20.02 26.69 33.93
CA ASN A 123 -21.32 26.75 34.59
C ASN A 123 -22.32 27.47 33.68
N PHE A 124 -23.50 26.87 33.51
CA PHE A 124 -24.64 27.49 32.87
C PHE A 124 -25.45 28.28 33.89
N ASP A 125 -25.56 29.59 33.67
CA ASP A 125 -26.36 30.47 34.51
C ASP A 125 -27.85 30.24 34.26
N THR A 126 -28.57 29.84 35.30
CA THR A 126 -30.02 29.63 35.20
C THR A 126 -30.76 30.94 35.46
N HIS A 127 -31.87 31.16 34.77
CA HIS A 127 -32.68 32.36 35.00
C HIS A 127 -33.87 32.09 35.92
N PHE A 128 -34.60 30.99 35.66
CA PHE A 128 -35.79 30.62 36.40
C PHE A 128 -35.49 29.71 37.59
N MET A 129 -34.56 28.77 37.46
CA MET A 129 -34.11 27.93 38.59
C MET A 129 -33.41 28.73 39.69
N ASN A 130 -32.86 29.89 39.34
CA ASN A 130 -32.30 30.83 40.31
C ASN A 130 -33.36 31.30 41.33
N LEU A 131 -34.63 31.42 40.92
CA LEU A 131 -35.75 31.72 41.83
C LEU A 131 -36.00 30.62 42.87
N THR A 132 -35.58 29.38 42.57
CA THR A 132 -35.67 28.23 43.47
C THR A 132 -34.38 27.96 44.25
N GLY A 133 -33.37 28.83 44.12
CA GLY A 133 -32.09 28.74 44.84
C GLY A 133 -30.97 28.00 44.12
N VAL A 134 -31.17 27.59 42.86
CA VAL A 134 -30.13 26.96 42.02
C VAL A 134 -29.73 27.96 40.94
N SER A 135 -28.68 28.74 41.18
CA SER A 135 -28.24 29.82 40.28
C SER A 135 -27.41 29.36 39.08
N SER A 136 -26.81 28.16 39.15
CA SER A 136 -25.95 27.65 38.09
C SER A 136 -25.92 26.13 38.05
N ILE A 137 -25.79 25.56 36.86
CA ILE A 137 -25.63 24.12 36.63
C ILE A 137 -24.30 23.87 35.91
N PRO A 138 -23.44 22.95 36.38
CA PRO A 138 -22.19 22.66 35.69
C PRO A 138 -22.45 21.93 34.36
N ILE A 139 -21.84 22.42 33.29
CA ILE A 139 -21.77 21.79 31.98
C ILE A 139 -20.35 21.24 31.78
N TYR A 140 -20.29 19.96 31.43
CA TYR A 140 -19.06 19.26 31.07
C TYR A 140 -19.14 18.86 29.60
N ALA A 141 -18.13 19.25 28.83
CA ALA A 141 -17.92 18.79 27.47
C ALA A 141 -16.47 18.32 27.35
N SER A 142 -16.30 17.14 26.76
CA SER A 142 -14.98 16.53 26.58
C SER A 142 -14.98 15.86 25.22
N SER A 143 -13.94 16.13 24.45
CA SER A 143 -13.75 15.48 23.15
C SER A 143 -12.30 15.07 22.97
N THR A 144 -12.09 13.95 22.31
CA THR A 144 -10.76 13.44 21.97
C THR A 144 -10.82 12.91 20.55
N ALA A 145 -9.86 13.33 19.74
CA ALA A 145 -9.63 12.80 18.41
C ALA A 145 -8.19 12.30 18.32
N GLU A 146 -8.02 11.24 17.55
CA GLU A 146 -6.75 10.62 17.23
C GLU A 146 -6.71 10.46 15.71
N GLU A 147 -5.63 10.92 15.11
CA GLU A 147 -5.25 10.49 13.77
C GLU A 147 -3.88 9.81 13.83
N SER A 148 -3.71 8.75 13.04
CA SER A 148 -2.49 7.96 12.98
C SER A 148 -2.22 7.46 11.56
N ILE A 149 -0.93 7.35 11.22
CA ILE A 149 -0.46 6.78 9.96
C ILE A 149 -0.74 5.27 9.97
N ASP A 150 -1.80 4.89 9.25
CA ASP A 150 -2.23 3.49 9.14
C ASP A 150 -1.83 2.84 7.81
N GLY A 151 -1.60 3.61 6.76
CA GLY A 151 -1.27 3.12 5.44
C GLY A 151 0.12 2.50 5.38
N LEU A 152 0.21 1.24 4.94
CA LEU A 152 1.50 0.57 4.74
C LEU A 152 1.53 -0.17 3.41
N GLU A 153 2.51 0.13 2.58
CA GLU A 153 2.77 -0.53 1.30
C GLU A 153 4.15 -1.18 1.34
N ILE A 154 4.19 -2.51 1.29
CA ILE A 154 5.43 -3.30 1.38
C ILE A 154 5.68 -4.04 0.07
N SER A 155 6.88 -3.87 -0.49
CA SER A 155 7.42 -4.70 -1.55
C SER A 155 8.49 -5.64 -0.99
N LEU A 156 8.17 -6.94 -0.89
CA LEU A 156 9.11 -7.99 -0.55
C LEU A 156 9.84 -8.47 -1.81
N VAL A 157 11.09 -8.05 -1.98
CA VAL A 157 11.92 -8.40 -3.13
C VAL A 157 12.84 -9.56 -2.75
N LEU A 158 12.49 -10.77 -3.22
CA LEU A 158 13.07 -12.03 -2.73
C LEU A 158 13.93 -12.69 -3.82
N ASP A 159 15.19 -12.95 -3.49
CA ASP A 159 16.09 -13.69 -4.36
C ASP A 159 15.69 -15.17 -4.41
N VAL A 160 15.41 -15.64 -5.62
CA VAL A 160 15.14 -17.06 -5.94
C VAL A 160 16.11 -17.55 -7.02
N SER A 161 17.33 -17.00 -7.06
CA SER A 161 18.40 -17.45 -7.95
C SER A 161 18.95 -18.83 -7.56
N GLY A 162 19.75 -19.43 -8.43
CA GLY A 162 20.24 -20.80 -8.25
C GLY A 162 21.09 -21.01 -6.99
N SER A 163 21.76 -19.98 -6.48
CA SER A 163 22.55 -20.05 -5.23
C SER A 163 21.67 -20.35 -4.01
N MET A 164 20.43 -19.87 -4.01
CA MET A 164 19.45 -20.07 -2.94
C MET A 164 19.04 -21.53 -2.75
N ASN A 165 19.32 -22.40 -3.73
CA ASN A 165 19.08 -23.84 -3.63
C ASN A 165 20.16 -24.60 -2.83
N SER A 166 21.15 -23.88 -2.28
CA SER A 166 22.22 -24.45 -1.46
C SER A 166 22.02 -24.13 0.03
N ASN A 167 22.63 -24.91 0.92
CA ASN A 167 22.69 -24.65 2.38
C ASN A 167 21.34 -24.36 3.06
N SER A 168 20.24 -24.92 2.55
CA SER A 168 18.87 -24.65 3.03
C SER A 168 18.48 -23.17 2.96
N ARG A 169 19.13 -22.37 2.11
CA ARG A 169 18.96 -20.91 2.11
C ARG A 169 17.53 -20.49 1.79
N LEU A 170 16.98 -21.01 0.70
CA LEU A 170 15.58 -20.78 0.35
C LEU A 170 14.63 -21.28 1.43
N THR A 171 14.92 -22.42 2.05
CA THR A 171 14.09 -22.95 3.15
C THR A 171 14.05 -22.01 4.34
N ASN A 172 15.20 -21.47 4.75
CA ASN A 172 15.28 -20.51 5.87
C ASN A 172 14.61 -19.17 5.51
N LEU A 173 14.78 -18.70 4.28
CA LEU A 173 14.07 -17.52 3.77
C LEU A 173 12.55 -17.71 3.84
N LYS A 174 12.03 -18.87 3.40
CA LYS A 174 10.60 -19.16 3.45
C LYS A 174 10.06 -19.09 4.87
N VAL A 175 10.80 -19.63 5.85
CA VAL A 175 10.38 -19.54 7.26
C VAL A 175 10.35 -18.08 7.72
N ALA A 176 11.46 -17.35 7.55
CA ALA A 176 11.57 -15.96 8.00
C ALA A 176 10.57 -15.00 7.35
N ALA A 177 10.32 -15.15 6.04
CA ALA A 177 9.36 -14.32 5.31
C ALA A 177 7.91 -14.60 5.76
N LYS A 178 7.58 -15.86 6.10
CA LYS A 178 6.25 -16.20 6.64
C LYS A 178 6.05 -15.64 8.04
N ASP A 179 7.06 -15.71 8.91
CA ASP A 179 7.02 -15.12 10.25
C ASP A 179 6.89 -13.58 10.18
N PHE A 180 7.56 -12.94 9.22
CA PHE A 180 7.38 -11.53 8.92
C PHE A 180 5.92 -11.21 8.54
N ILE A 181 5.34 -11.95 7.60
CA ILE A 181 3.94 -11.74 7.19
C ILE A 181 2.99 -11.90 8.36
N ASP A 182 3.14 -12.95 9.17
CA ASP A 182 2.28 -13.18 10.33
C ASP A 182 2.38 -12.01 11.31
N THR A 183 3.60 -11.54 11.61
CA THR A 183 3.84 -10.38 12.46
C THR A 183 3.17 -9.12 11.92
N MET A 184 3.26 -8.87 10.61
CA MET A 184 2.72 -7.67 10.00
C MET A 184 1.19 -7.69 9.90
N VAL A 185 0.58 -8.84 9.57
CA VAL A 185 -0.87 -9.00 9.47
C VAL A 185 -1.54 -8.97 10.84
N GLU A 186 -0.97 -9.61 11.86
CA GLU A 186 -1.53 -9.61 13.22
C GLU A 186 -1.59 -8.22 13.87
N ASN A 187 -0.71 -7.31 13.43
CA ASN A 187 -0.55 -5.97 14.02
C ASN A 187 -1.05 -4.85 13.10
N THR A 188 -1.81 -5.18 12.05
CA THR A 188 -2.37 -4.18 11.14
C THR A 188 -3.88 -4.36 10.97
N THR A 189 -4.60 -3.25 10.90
CA THR A 189 -6.02 -3.21 10.59
C THR A 189 -6.26 -3.67 9.15
N ASP A 190 -7.34 -4.41 8.94
CA ASP A 190 -7.67 -4.94 7.61
C ASP A 190 -7.84 -3.80 6.58
N GLY A 191 -7.29 -3.98 5.39
CA GLY A 191 -7.32 -2.99 4.30
C GLY A 191 -6.31 -1.84 4.43
N LYS A 192 -5.56 -1.74 5.52
CA LYS A 192 -4.54 -0.68 5.72
C LYS A 192 -3.13 -1.08 5.30
N MET A 193 -2.84 -2.38 5.16
CA MET A 193 -1.56 -2.89 4.65
C MET A 193 -1.71 -3.73 3.39
N SER A 194 -0.82 -3.53 2.42
CA SER A 194 -0.66 -4.38 1.24
C SER A 194 0.78 -4.87 1.14
N ILE A 195 0.94 -6.15 0.80
CA ILE A 195 2.25 -6.77 0.56
C ILE A 195 2.27 -7.28 -0.89
N SER A 196 3.25 -6.80 -1.66
CA SER A 196 3.62 -7.35 -2.97
C SER A 196 4.86 -8.22 -2.80
N ILE A 197 4.88 -9.40 -3.43
CA ILE A 197 6.06 -10.30 -3.42
C ILE A 197 6.64 -10.33 -4.83
N ILE A 198 7.91 -9.94 -4.94
CA ILE A 198 8.66 -9.83 -6.19
C ILE A 198 9.79 -10.87 -6.13
N PRO A 199 9.53 -12.13 -6.52
CA PRO A 199 10.59 -13.10 -6.67
C PRO A 199 11.44 -12.73 -7.90
N TYR A 200 12.76 -12.71 -7.74
CA TYR A 200 13.67 -12.41 -8.85
C TYR A 200 14.80 -13.44 -8.97
N ALA A 201 15.28 -13.63 -10.20
CA ALA A 201 16.53 -14.34 -10.46
C ALA A 201 17.21 -13.70 -11.67
N THR A 202 17.28 -14.39 -12.82
CA THR A 202 17.84 -13.81 -14.06
C THR A 202 17.00 -12.63 -14.54
N GLN A 203 15.68 -12.73 -14.38
CA GLN A 203 14.67 -11.74 -14.73
C GLN A 203 13.58 -11.76 -13.64
N VAL A 204 12.63 -10.81 -13.73
CA VAL A 204 11.41 -10.79 -12.93
C VAL A 204 10.23 -11.06 -13.86
N SER A 205 9.45 -12.10 -13.56
CA SER A 205 8.24 -12.41 -14.31
C SER A 205 7.04 -11.71 -13.71
N ALA A 206 6.21 -11.10 -14.55
CA ALA A 206 4.94 -10.52 -14.16
C ALA A 206 3.79 -11.47 -14.55
N PRO A 207 2.67 -11.46 -13.81
CA PRO A 207 1.45 -12.15 -14.25
C PRO A 207 0.93 -11.50 -15.55
N GLU A 208 0.25 -12.29 -16.39
CA GLU A 208 -0.27 -11.85 -17.69
C GLU A 208 -1.21 -10.64 -17.54
N GLU A 209 -2.05 -10.65 -16.51
CA GLU A 209 -3.00 -9.59 -16.23
C GLU A 209 -2.30 -8.24 -15.98
N LEU A 210 -1.17 -8.24 -15.26
CA LEU A 210 -0.36 -7.04 -15.07
C LEU A 210 0.31 -6.62 -16.37
N PHE A 211 0.86 -7.59 -17.10
CA PHE A 211 1.59 -7.32 -18.34
C PHE A 211 0.70 -6.65 -19.39
N ASP A 212 -0.58 -7.03 -19.46
CA ASP A 212 -1.59 -6.46 -20.35
C ASP A 212 -1.92 -4.99 -20.06
N GLN A 213 -1.60 -4.48 -18.86
CA GLN A 213 -1.78 -3.07 -18.52
C GLN A 213 -0.64 -2.17 -19.00
N TYR A 214 0.45 -2.74 -19.51
CA TYR A 214 1.60 -2.00 -20.02
C TYR A 214 1.67 -2.10 -21.55
N ASN A 215 2.17 -1.05 -22.20
CA ASN A 215 2.44 -1.06 -23.63
C ASN A 215 3.69 -1.90 -23.94
N VAL A 216 3.52 -3.22 -24.07
CA VAL A 216 4.60 -4.19 -24.30
C VAL A 216 4.62 -4.68 -25.74
N THR A 217 5.81 -4.99 -26.23
CA THR A 217 5.99 -5.56 -27.57
C THR A 217 5.42 -6.99 -27.66
N SER A 218 4.98 -7.37 -28.87
CA SER A 218 4.16 -8.58 -29.10
C SER A 218 4.92 -9.72 -29.79
N GLU A 219 6.19 -9.95 -29.45
CA GLU A 219 7.01 -11.00 -30.05
C GLU A 219 6.49 -12.41 -29.76
N HIS A 220 5.95 -12.64 -28.56
CA HIS A 220 5.42 -13.92 -28.12
C HIS A 220 4.50 -13.78 -26.90
N THR A 221 3.82 -14.87 -26.53
CA THR A 221 2.96 -14.97 -25.33
C THR A 221 3.47 -15.98 -24.31
N TYR A 222 4.69 -16.50 -24.46
CA TYR A 222 5.21 -17.58 -23.62
C TYR A 222 5.60 -17.18 -22.19
N SER A 223 6.06 -15.96 -21.99
CA SER A 223 6.50 -15.44 -20.70
C SER A 223 6.48 -13.92 -20.68
N ASN A 224 6.45 -13.33 -19.48
CA ASN A 224 6.11 -11.93 -19.25
C ASN A 224 7.22 -11.22 -18.45
N CYS A 225 8.34 -10.93 -19.10
CA CYS A 225 9.41 -10.11 -18.52
C CYS A 225 9.78 -8.96 -19.47
N VAL A 226 10.35 -7.89 -18.94
CA VAL A 226 10.76 -6.70 -19.71
C VAL A 226 12.28 -6.54 -19.68
N ASN A 227 12.86 -6.08 -20.79
CA ASN A 227 14.23 -5.61 -20.82
C ASN A 227 14.29 -4.11 -20.49
N PHE A 228 15.06 -3.77 -19.46
CA PHE A 228 15.31 -2.39 -19.08
C PHE A 228 16.68 -1.91 -19.59
N SER A 229 16.69 -0.68 -20.08
CA SER A 229 17.89 0.09 -20.40
C SER A 229 18.49 0.68 -19.12
N SER A 230 19.73 1.17 -19.18
CA SER A 230 20.38 1.73 -18.00
C SER A 230 19.73 3.03 -17.51
N SER A 231 19.05 3.79 -18.38
CA SER A 231 18.33 5.01 -17.98
C SER A 231 17.06 4.73 -17.17
N ASP A 232 16.45 3.56 -17.35
CA ASP A 232 15.20 3.20 -16.66
C ASP A 232 15.40 3.03 -15.15
N PHE A 233 16.64 2.82 -14.70
CA PHE A 233 17.01 2.69 -13.29
C PHE A 233 17.21 4.05 -12.60
N ASN A 234 17.14 5.17 -13.32
CA ASN A 234 17.21 6.51 -12.72
C ASN A 234 15.85 7.00 -12.19
N SER A 235 14.80 6.18 -12.29
CA SER A 235 13.45 6.48 -11.82
C SER A 235 12.82 5.20 -11.26
N THR A 236 11.97 5.34 -10.26
CA THR A 236 11.16 4.25 -9.69
C THR A 236 10.05 3.82 -10.65
N ALA A 237 9.49 4.76 -11.42
CA ALA A 237 8.36 4.55 -12.31
C ALA A 237 8.66 3.57 -13.47
N VAL A 238 7.65 2.76 -13.82
CA VAL A 238 7.56 2.03 -15.09
C VAL A 238 6.39 2.61 -15.85
N SER A 239 6.65 3.15 -17.03
CA SER A 239 5.61 3.80 -17.83
C SER A 239 4.65 2.76 -18.40
N THR A 240 3.35 2.99 -18.24
CA THR A 240 2.28 2.20 -18.87
C THR A 240 2.09 2.53 -20.35
N THR A 241 2.60 3.66 -20.82
CA THR A 241 2.37 4.17 -22.18
C THR A 241 3.60 4.08 -23.08
N ALA A 242 4.81 4.19 -22.53
CA ALA A 242 6.04 3.97 -23.30
C ALA A 242 6.12 2.50 -23.72
N GLU A 243 6.59 2.26 -24.94
CA GLU A 243 6.79 0.89 -25.44
C GLU A 243 7.91 0.20 -24.63
N LEU A 244 7.56 -0.91 -23.99
CA LEU A 244 8.47 -1.76 -23.22
C LEU A 244 8.85 -3.00 -24.03
N GLU A 245 10.14 -3.24 -24.17
CA GLU A 245 10.65 -4.41 -24.89
C GLU A 245 10.46 -5.69 -24.07
N ARG A 246 9.61 -6.59 -24.55
CA ARG A 246 9.39 -7.92 -23.96
C ARG A 246 10.65 -8.78 -24.11
N THR A 247 11.15 -9.32 -23.01
CA THR A 247 12.26 -10.29 -23.00
C THR A 247 11.85 -11.58 -23.70
N MET A 248 12.67 -12.06 -24.64
CA MET A 248 12.45 -13.34 -25.32
C MET A 248 12.41 -14.53 -24.34
N HIS A 249 11.59 -15.53 -24.65
CA HIS A 249 11.63 -16.83 -23.97
C HIS A 249 12.74 -17.70 -24.56
N PHE A 250 13.94 -17.67 -23.97
CA PHE A 250 15.10 -18.43 -24.47
C PHE A 250 16.01 -18.94 -23.36
N SER A 251 16.89 -19.89 -23.69
CA SER A 251 17.90 -20.42 -22.77
C SER A 251 19.30 -20.46 -23.42
N PRO A 252 20.30 -19.73 -22.88
CA PRO A 252 21.67 -19.76 -23.38
C PRO A 252 22.55 -20.87 -22.76
N TRP A 253 22.06 -21.62 -21.76
CA TRP A 253 22.93 -22.45 -20.90
C TRP A 253 23.09 -23.91 -21.32
N TYR A 254 22.07 -24.51 -21.93
CA TYR A 254 21.98 -25.95 -22.14
C TYR A 254 21.80 -26.31 -23.62
N TYR A 255 21.90 -27.61 -23.94
CA TYR A 255 21.76 -28.17 -25.28
C TYR A 255 20.41 -28.86 -25.45
N ASN A 256 19.32 -28.16 -25.14
CA ASN A 256 17.97 -28.69 -25.18
C ASN A 256 17.26 -28.29 -26.48
N ASP A 257 16.49 -29.23 -27.02
CA ASP A 257 15.44 -28.98 -28.00
C ASP A 257 14.23 -29.81 -27.62
N THR A 258 13.13 -29.13 -27.27
CA THR A 258 11.92 -29.77 -26.74
C THR A 258 10.77 -29.74 -27.75
N ARG A 259 11.01 -29.26 -28.97
CA ARG A 259 9.97 -29.09 -30.00
C ARG A 259 9.35 -30.42 -30.45
N GLY A 260 10.13 -31.49 -30.43
CA GLY A 260 9.70 -32.85 -30.77
C GLY A 260 9.12 -33.62 -29.59
N ASP A 261 9.19 -33.07 -28.38
CA ASP A 261 8.73 -33.76 -27.17
C ASP A 261 7.20 -33.82 -27.13
N SER A 262 6.67 -34.98 -26.72
CA SER A 262 5.23 -35.23 -26.67
C SER A 262 4.48 -34.31 -25.70
N ASP A 263 5.19 -33.76 -24.72
CA ASP A 263 4.63 -32.93 -23.67
C ASP A 263 4.47 -31.47 -24.13
N GLY A 264 5.08 -31.08 -25.24
CA GLY A 264 5.00 -29.72 -25.79
C GLY A 264 5.65 -28.67 -24.90
N ASP A 265 6.53 -29.09 -24.01
CA ASP A 265 7.22 -28.23 -23.05
C ASP A 265 8.19 -27.29 -23.77
N ARG A 266 8.32 -26.07 -23.24
CA ARG A 266 9.32 -25.09 -23.69
C ARG A 266 10.70 -25.45 -23.18
N VAL A 267 11.73 -24.72 -23.62
CA VAL A 267 13.09 -24.88 -23.11
C VAL A 267 13.07 -24.82 -21.58
N PRO A 268 13.60 -25.83 -20.87
CA PRO A 268 13.63 -25.76 -19.43
C PRO A 268 14.57 -24.63 -19.02
N ARG A 269 14.22 -23.97 -17.92
CA ARG A 269 15.06 -22.94 -17.30
C ARG A 269 15.37 -21.77 -18.27
N PRO A 270 14.33 -21.11 -18.80
CA PRO A 270 14.49 -19.92 -19.63
C PRO A 270 15.06 -18.75 -18.82
N VAL A 271 15.56 -17.72 -19.53
CA VAL A 271 15.96 -16.43 -18.93
C VAL A 271 14.79 -15.79 -18.20
N CYS A 272 13.62 -15.72 -18.86
CA CYS A 272 12.36 -15.27 -18.28
C CYS A 272 11.50 -16.49 -17.93
N SER A 273 11.19 -16.68 -16.64
CA SER A 273 10.35 -17.79 -16.18
C SER A 273 8.92 -17.64 -16.69
N ASP A 274 8.28 -18.74 -17.07
CA ASP A 274 6.85 -18.83 -17.41
C ASP A 274 6.05 -19.56 -16.31
N ARG A 275 6.57 -19.51 -15.08
CA ARG A 275 6.03 -20.25 -13.95
C ARG A 275 5.33 -19.32 -12.98
N VAL A 276 4.11 -19.67 -12.61
CA VAL A 276 3.26 -18.92 -11.69
C VAL A 276 3.91 -18.75 -10.31
N ASP A 277 4.63 -19.77 -9.81
CA ASP A 277 5.39 -19.71 -8.54
C ASP A 277 6.61 -18.77 -8.58
N ARG A 278 6.87 -18.11 -9.72
CA ARG A 278 7.96 -17.16 -9.92
C ARG A 278 7.50 -15.84 -10.53
N GLU A 279 6.19 -15.63 -10.63
CA GLU A 279 5.60 -14.37 -11.04
C GLU A 279 5.44 -13.41 -9.86
N ILE A 280 5.31 -12.12 -10.13
CA ILE A 280 5.01 -11.14 -9.09
C ILE A 280 3.62 -11.44 -8.49
N LEU A 281 3.56 -11.53 -7.16
CA LEU A 281 2.29 -11.50 -6.42
C LEU A 281 1.95 -10.06 -6.04
N LEU A 282 0.79 -9.58 -6.47
CA LEU A 282 0.40 -8.18 -6.39
C LEU A 282 -0.49 -7.89 -5.19
N PHE A 283 -0.08 -6.89 -4.38
CA PHE A 283 -0.88 -6.20 -3.35
C PHE A 283 -1.83 -7.11 -2.55
N GLN A 284 -1.31 -8.18 -1.97
CA GLN A 284 -2.13 -9.09 -1.17
C GLN A 284 -2.18 -8.64 0.30
N LYS A 285 -3.29 -8.98 0.96
CA LYS A 285 -3.48 -8.80 2.42
C LYS A 285 -3.70 -10.10 3.18
N ASN A 286 -4.07 -11.17 2.47
CA ASN A 286 -4.39 -12.44 3.09
C ASN A 286 -3.09 -13.20 3.42
N ALA A 287 -2.83 -13.41 4.72
CA ALA A 287 -1.65 -14.14 5.18
C ALA A 287 -1.56 -15.56 4.57
N THR A 288 -2.66 -16.28 4.44
CA THR A 288 -2.66 -17.62 3.83
C THR A 288 -2.22 -17.59 2.38
N THR A 289 -2.72 -16.64 1.58
CA THR A 289 -2.31 -16.47 0.17
C THR A 289 -0.84 -16.13 0.05
N LEU A 290 -0.37 -15.15 0.84
CA LEU A 290 1.03 -14.73 0.86
C LEU A 290 1.98 -15.89 1.26
N LYS A 291 1.62 -16.64 2.31
CA LYS A 291 2.43 -17.76 2.80
C LYS A 291 2.42 -18.96 1.85
N ALA A 292 1.28 -19.27 1.23
CA ALA A 292 1.19 -20.32 0.22
C ALA A 292 2.08 -20.00 -0.99
N PHE A 293 2.05 -18.75 -1.46
CA PHE A 293 2.92 -18.29 -2.54
C PHE A 293 4.41 -18.45 -2.18
N ILE A 294 4.80 -18.06 -0.96
CA ILE A 294 6.19 -18.25 -0.47
C ILE A 294 6.57 -19.73 -0.41
N ASP A 295 5.65 -20.60 0.03
CA ASP A 295 5.90 -22.04 0.11
C ASP A 295 6.15 -22.68 -1.26
N ASP A 296 5.59 -22.11 -2.33
CA ASP A 296 5.74 -22.62 -3.69
C ASP A 296 7.01 -22.10 -4.41
N LEU A 297 7.67 -21.03 -3.89
CA LEU A 297 8.85 -20.46 -4.53
C LEU A 297 9.94 -21.50 -4.83
N TYR A 298 10.54 -21.40 -6.01
CA TYR A 298 11.60 -22.31 -6.47
C TYR A 298 12.87 -21.57 -6.91
N ALA A 299 14.03 -22.04 -6.45
CA ALA A 299 15.33 -21.42 -6.70
C ALA A 299 15.99 -21.91 -8.00
N TRP A 300 16.19 -21.00 -8.96
CA TRP A 300 16.96 -21.26 -10.18
C TRP A 300 17.35 -19.95 -10.89
N GLY A 301 18.47 -20.01 -11.61
CA GLY A 301 18.88 -18.99 -12.56
C GLY A 301 20.02 -18.13 -12.03
N ASN A 302 20.29 -17.06 -12.76
CA ASN A 302 21.26 -16.05 -12.39
C ASN A 302 20.64 -15.10 -11.34
N THR A 303 21.41 -14.14 -10.84
CA THR A 303 20.99 -13.14 -9.85
C THR A 303 20.97 -11.74 -10.48
N SER A 304 19.80 -11.08 -10.46
CA SER A 304 19.54 -9.73 -10.97
C SER A 304 18.85 -8.86 -9.93
N ILE A 305 19.64 -8.37 -8.97
CA ILE A 305 19.20 -7.50 -7.87
C ILE A 305 18.62 -6.20 -8.42
N ASP A 306 19.24 -5.65 -9.48
CA ASP A 306 18.75 -4.47 -10.19
C ASP A 306 17.31 -4.61 -10.67
N LEU A 307 16.98 -5.72 -11.33
CA LEU A 307 15.63 -5.98 -11.83
C LEU A 307 14.61 -6.21 -10.72
N GLY A 308 15.00 -6.96 -9.68
CA GLY A 308 14.17 -7.16 -8.50
C GLY A 308 13.81 -5.84 -7.85
N MET A 309 14.82 -4.97 -7.65
CA MET A 309 14.62 -3.65 -7.06
C MET A 309 13.77 -2.75 -7.98
N LYS A 310 13.98 -2.79 -9.30
CA LYS A 310 13.19 -1.99 -10.26
C LYS A 310 11.71 -2.28 -10.18
N TRP A 311 11.31 -3.56 -10.19
CA TRP A 311 9.91 -3.93 -10.01
C TRP A 311 9.41 -3.69 -8.59
N GLY A 312 10.24 -3.94 -7.57
CA GLY A 312 9.91 -3.64 -6.18
C GLY A 312 9.56 -2.18 -5.92
N THR A 313 10.29 -1.25 -6.55
CA THR A 313 10.00 0.19 -6.47
C THR A 313 8.87 0.62 -7.39
N ALA A 314 8.74 0.01 -8.57
CA ALA A 314 7.69 0.35 -9.53
C ALA A 314 6.30 0.06 -8.96
N LEU A 315 6.16 -1.02 -8.19
CA LEU A 315 4.91 -1.36 -7.50
C LEU A 315 4.63 -0.48 -6.26
N LEU A 316 5.53 0.44 -5.90
CA LEU A 316 5.29 1.45 -4.89
C LEU A 316 5.18 2.86 -5.51
N ASP A 317 5.36 2.97 -6.82
CA ASP A 317 5.31 4.22 -7.56
C ASP A 317 3.87 4.55 -8.00
N PRO A 318 3.39 5.78 -7.80
CA PRO A 318 2.06 6.20 -8.26
C PRO A 318 1.81 5.96 -9.76
N SER A 319 2.87 5.88 -10.58
CA SER A 319 2.74 5.57 -12.00
C SER A 319 2.09 4.21 -12.28
N ALA A 320 2.16 3.27 -11.33
CA ALA A 320 1.53 1.96 -11.46
C ALA A 320 0.03 1.97 -11.14
N GLN A 321 -0.47 3.01 -10.45
CA GLN A 321 -1.86 3.09 -9.96
C GLN A 321 -2.90 2.81 -11.05
N PRO A 322 -2.83 3.35 -12.28
CA PRO A 322 -3.83 3.05 -13.31
C PRO A 322 -3.94 1.56 -13.65
N ALA A 323 -2.80 0.87 -13.71
CA ALA A 323 -2.77 -0.58 -13.94
C ALA A 323 -3.38 -1.34 -12.75
N ILE A 324 -3.04 -0.92 -11.52
CA ILE A 324 -3.55 -1.56 -10.30
C ILE A 324 -5.06 -1.35 -10.11
N THR A 325 -5.57 -0.17 -10.45
CA THR A 325 -7.01 0.11 -10.42
C THR A 325 -7.77 -0.85 -11.32
N GLU A 326 -7.33 -1.07 -12.57
CA GLU A 326 -7.98 -2.03 -13.47
C GLU A 326 -7.95 -3.46 -12.90
N LEU A 327 -6.82 -3.89 -12.32
CA LEU A 327 -6.64 -5.22 -11.74
C LEU A 327 -7.40 -5.47 -10.43
N SER A 328 -7.89 -4.41 -9.81
CA SER A 328 -8.71 -4.47 -8.59
C SER A 328 -10.21 -4.51 -8.87
N THR A 329 -10.63 -4.22 -10.10
CA THR A 329 -12.04 -4.13 -10.49
C THR A 329 -12.45 -5.23 -11.47
N GLY A 330 -13.73 -5.65 -11.40
CA GLY A 330 -14.29 -6.63 -12.34
C GLY A 330 -14.24 -8.10 -11.88
N SER A 331 -14.71 -9.01 -12.75
CA SER A 331 -14.90 -10.44 -12.43
C SER A 331 -13.62 -11.28 -12.45
N GLY A 332 -12.49 -10.71 -12.86
CA GLY A 332 -11.17 -11.33 -12.90
C GLY A 332 -10.13 -10.60 -12.04
N ALA A 333 -10.57 -9.81 -11.06
CA ALA A 333 -9.68 -9.05 -10.20
C ALA A 333 -8.74 -9.97 -9.42
N ILE A 334 -7.43 -9.74 -9.58
CA ILE A 334 -6.38 -10.48 -8.86
C ILE A 334 -5.87 -9.70 -7.64
N ILE A 335 -6.27 -8.43 -7.51
CA ILE A 335 -5.95 -7.55 -6.40
C ILE A 335 -7.21 -7.30 -5.56
N PRO A 336 -7.15 -7.36 -4.21
CA PRO A 336 -8.25 -6.96 -3.34
C PRO A 336 -8.73 -5.54 -3.63
N ASN A 337 -10.05 -5.35 -3.72
CA ASN A 337 -10.67 -4.05 -4.05
C ASN A 337 -10.28 -2.90 -3.09
N ASP A 338 -9.90 -3.23 -1.86
CA ASP A 338 -9.40 -2.26 -0.86
C ASP A 338 -8.15 -1.50 -1.34
N PHE A 339 -7.42 -2.06 -2.32
CA PHE A 339 -6.16 -1.51 -2.83
C PHE A 339 -6.28 -0.89 -4.23
N SER A 340 -7.50 -0.62 -4.69
CA SER A 340 -7.78 -0.01 -5.99
C SER A 340 -7.13 1.36 -6.20
N ALA A 341 -6.86 2.09 -5.11
CA ALA A 341 -6.20 3.40 -5.13
C ALA A 341 -4.68 3.33 -4.90
N ARG A 342 -4.10 2.13 -4.75
CA ARG A 342 -2.65 1.96 -4.53
C ARG A 342 -1.91 1.86 -5.87
N PRO A 343 -0.63 2.29 -5.95
CA PRO A 343 0.15 2.90 -4.88
C PRO A 343 -0.29 4.34 -4.55
N SER A 344 -0.25 4.70 -3.26
CA SER A 344 -0.48 6.08 -2.82
C SER A 344 0.56 7.06 -3.39
N GLU A 345 0.24 8.34 -3.45
CA GLU A 345 1.20 9.39 -3.83
C GLU A 345 2.38 9.45 -2.86
N TYR A 346 3.56 9.88 -3.33
CA TYR A 346 4.74 10.03 -2.45
C TYR A 346 4.59 11.14 -1.41
N SER A 347 3.68 12.10 -1.65
CA SER A 347 3.36 13.16 -0.70
C SER A 347 2.29 12.76 0.33
N ASP A 348 1.74 11.54 0.25
CA ASP A 348 0.78 11.04 1.22
C ASP A 348 1.48 10.76 2.55
N SER A 349 1.22 11.59 3.56
CA SER A 349 1.77 11.41 4.90
C SER A 349 1.17 10.23 5.63
N ASP A 350 0.03 9.70 5.19
CA ASP A 350 -0.68 8.62 5.89
C ASP A 350 -0.22 7.23 5.44
N THR A 351 0.70 7.16 4.47
CA THR A 351 1.19 5.91 3.89
C THR A 351 2.71 5.79 3.94
N ILE A 352 3.21 4.81 4.68
CA ILE A 352 4.62 4.43 4.67
C ILE A 352 4.87 3.43 3.53
N LYS A 353 5.89 3.71 2.70
CA LYS A 353 6.34 2.84 1.60
C LYS A 353 7.65 2.15 1.96
N VAL A 354 7.67 0.83 1.90
CA VAL A 354 8.82 0.01 2.33
C VAL A 354 9.19 -1.02 1.27
N VAL A 355 10.48 -1.11 0.96
CA VAL A 355 11.06 -2.23 0.23
C VAL A 355 11.89 -3.06 1.19
N VAL A 356 11.69 -4.37 1.19
CA VAL A 356 12.58 -5.33 1.84
C VAL A 356 13.25 -6.16 0.76
N LEU A 357 14.50 -5.82 0.45
CA LEU A 357 15.31 -6.49 -0.55
C LEU A 357 16.21 -7.54 0.11
N MET A 358 16.14 -8.77 -0.37
CA MET A 358 16.96 -9.86 0.12
C MET A 358 17.77 -10.48 -1.02
N THR A 359 19.02 -10.88 -0.76
CA THR A 359 19.84 -11.70 -1.66
C THR A 359 20.85 -12.55 -0.89
N ASP A 360 21.23 -13.70 -1.45
CA ASP A 360 22.36 -14.51 -0.99
C ASP A 360 23.63 -14.37 -1.86
N GLY A 361 23.59 -13.42 -2.78
CA GLY A 361 24.54 -13.34 -3.88
C GLY A 361 24.92 -11.91 -4.24
N GLN A 362 25.43 -11.78 -5.46
CA GLN A 362 25.76 -10.50 -6.10
C GLN A 362 25.20 -10.53 -7.52
N ASN A 363 25.03 -9.36 -8.14
CA ASN A 363 24.60 -9.32 -9.53
C ASN A 363 25.51 -10.17 -10.44
N THR A 364 24.88 -10.99 -11.26
CA THR A 364 25.52 -11.81 -12.30
C THR A 364 25.06 -11.39 -13.69
N SER A 365 25.70 -11.86 -14.75
CA SER A 365 25.32 -11.44 -16.11
C SER A 365 23.85 -11.75 -16.43
N GLN A 366 23.15 -10.75 -16.99
CA GLN A 366 21.80 -10.90 -17.55
C GLN A 366 21.91 -10.96 -19.08
N TYR A 367 21.30 -11.95 -19.70
CA TYR A 367 21.34 -12.15 -21.15
C TYR A 367 20.04 -11.70 -21.82
N TYR A 368 20.13 -11.13 -23.01
CA TYR A 368 18.99 -10.79 -23.88
C TYR A 368 19.32 -11.13 -25.34
N VAL A 369 18.30 -11.40 -26.14
CA VAL A 369 18.46 -11.69 -27.57
C VAL A 369 18.59 -10.37 -28.34
N GLU A 370 19.52 -10.31 -29.29
CA GLU A 370 19.76 -9.14 -30.14
C GLU A 370 18.63 -8.94 -31.16
N ASP A 371 18.30 -7.68 -31.48
CA ASP A 371 17.13 -7.27 -32.25
C ASP A 371 16.89 -8.05 -33.56
N ASP A 372 17.98 -8.38 -34.26
CA ASP A 372 17.96 -9.09 -35.55
C ASP A 372 17.53 -10.57 -35.43
N HIS A 373 17.52 -11.12 -34.21
CA HIS A 373 17.14 -12.50 -33.90
C HIS A 373 15.90 -12.60 -32.99
N ARG A 374 15.11 -11.52 -32.86
CA ARG A 374 13.90 -11.50 -32.02
C ARG A 374 12.61 -11.57 -32.82
N ARG A 375 12.50 -10.73 -33.85
CA ARG A 375 11.24 -10.43 -34.53
C ARG A 375 11.17 -11.12 -35.90
N GLY A 376 9.96 -11.56 -36.24
CA GLY A 376 9.67 -12.13 -37.55
C GLY A 376 10.10 -13.59 -37.71
N LEU A 377 10.17 -14.02 -38.96
CA LEU A 377 10.50 -15.40 -39.32
C LEU A 377 12.01 -15.61 -39.27
N SER A 378 12.42 -16.64 -38.53
CA SER A 378 13.78 -17.15 -38.59
C SER A 378 14.02 -17.84 -39.93
N GLU A 379 15.28 -18.10 -40.25
CA GLU A 379 15.62 -18.85 -41.45
C GLU A 379 15.40 -20.38 -41.30
N VAL A 380 15.09 -20.84 -40.08
CA VAL A 380 14.93 -22.25 -39.73
C VAL A 380 13.55 -22.77 -40.14
N TRP A 381 13.53 -23.91 -40.83
CA TRP A 381 12.31 -24.63 -41.17
C TRP A 381 12.19 -25.90 -40.35
N TYR A 382 10.98 -26.24 -39.93
CA TYR A 382 10.69 -27.43 -39.13
C TYR A 382 9.45 -28.16 -39.67
N ASP A 383 9.54 -29.48 -39.76
CA ASP A 383 8.42 -30.36 -40.09
C ASP A 383 8.00 -31.15 -38.85
N ALA A 384 6.83 -30.82 -38.30
CA ALA A 384 6.31 -31.43 -37.07
C ALA A 384 5.93 -32.91 -37.23
N ALA A 385 5.59 -33.36 -38.45
CA ALA A 385 5.19 -34.74 -38.69
C ALA A 385 6.37 -35.73 -38.61
N SER A 386 7.56 -35.26 -38.98
CA SER A 386 8.77 -36.07 -38.97
C SER A 386 9.81 -35.67 -37.92
N ASP A 387 9.53 -34.61 -37.14
CA ASP A 387 10.41 -34.00 -36.14
C ASP A 387 11.80 -33.68 -36.70
N ARG A 388 11.82 -32.86 -37.77
CA ARG A 388 13.06 -32.59 -38.52
C ARG A 388 13.20 -31.14 -38.94
N TYR A 389 14.42 -30.64 -38.78
CA TYR A 389 14.83 -29.31 -39.22
C TYR A 389 15.41 -29.30 -40.64
N SER A 390 15.20 -28.17 -41.32
CA SER A 390 15.92 -27.78 -42.55
C SER A 390 16.51 -26.39 -42.37
N ILE A 391 17.83 -26.27 -42.48
CA ILE A 391 18.57 -25.04 -42.27
C ILE A 391 19.10 -24.55 -43.61
N PRO A 392 18.84 -23.30 -44.04
CA PRO A 392 19.36 -22.80 -45.29
C PRO A 392 20.88 -22.75 -45.23
N LYS A 393 21.53 -23.36 -46.22
CA LYS A 393 22.99 -23.36 -46.36
C LYS A 393 23.46 -22.32 -47.39
N ASN A 394 22.62 -22.06 -48.38
CA ASN A 394 22.79 -21.02 -49.40
C ASN A 394 21.42 -20.76 -50.06
N SER A 395 21.39 -19.92 -51.09
CA SER A 395 20.16 -19.51 -51.79
C SER A 395 19.34 -20.66 -52.41
N SER A 396 19.87 -21.88 -52.49
CA SER A 396 19.22 -22.97 -53.22
C SER A 396 19.27 -24.33 -52.52
N THR A 397 19.90 -24.43 -51.34
CA THR A 397 20.02 -25.70 -50.61
C THR A 397 19.81 -25.55 -49.11
N TYR A 398 19.25 -26.59 -48.52
CA TYR A 398 18.98 -26.74 -47.11
C TYR A 398 19.78 -27.90 -46.54
N TYR A 399 20.51 -27.67 -45.46
CA TYR A 399 21.15 -28.69 -44.65
C TYR A 399 20.12 -29.36 -43.74
N TRP A 400 20.17 -30.70 -43.66
CA TRP A 400 19.29 -31.51 -42.83
C TRP A 400 20.09 -32.11 -41.67
N PRO A 401 19.97 -31.56 -40.44
CA PRO A 401 20.79 -31.98 -39.31
C PRO A 401 20.72 -33.48 -38.97
N HIS A 402 19.54 -34.09 -39.14
CA HIS A 402 19.30 -35.49 -38.80
C HIS A 402 20.08 -36.50 -39.65
N ASN A 403 20.48 -36.15 -40.89
CA ASN A 403 21.21 -37.06 -41.77
C ASN A 403 22.57 -36.51 -42.25
N GLY A 404 22.86 -35.24 -42.01
CA GLY A 404 24.16 -34.63 -42.34
C GLY A 404 24.34 -34.21 -43.80
N TYR A 405 23.28 -34.22 -44.62
CA TYR A 405 23.34 -33.89 -46.04
C TYR A 405 22.58 -32.61 -46.38
N SER A 406 22.85 -32.05 -47.56
CA SER A 406 22.18 -30.86 -48.08
C SER A 406 21.34 -31.21 -49.31
N TYR A 407 20.13 -30.67 -49.39
CA TYR A 407 19.16 -30.93 -50.46
C TYR A 407 18.61 -29.61 -51.01
N SER A 408 18.09 -29.62 -52.24
CA SER A 408 17.43 -28.43 -52.84
C SER A 408 16.01 -28.19 -52.32
N TYR A 409 15.55 -29.02 -51.40
CA TYR A 409 14.22 -28.96 -50.80
C TYR A 409 14.30 -29.20 -49.29
N LYS A 410 13.25 -28.83 -48.58
CA LYS A 410 13.11 -28.97 -47.13
C LYS A 410 12.67 -30.40 -46.79
N THR A 411 13.06 -30.89 -45.63
CA THR A 411 12.64 -32.20 -45.11
C THR A 411 11.14 -32.21 -44.76
N GLY A 412 10.55 -33.40 -44.76
CA GLY A 412 9.19 -33.61 -44.29
C GLY A 412 8.09 -33.40 -45.33
N THR A 413 6.84 -33.47 -44.89
CA THR A 413 5.66 -33.37 -45.77
C THR A 413 5.05 -31.98 -45.77
N ASN A 414 5.18 -31.23 -44.67
CA ASN A 414 4.66 -29.87 -44.52
C ASN A 414 5.59 -28.98 -43.67
N PRO A 415 6.80 -28.68 -44.16
CA PRO A 415 7.77 -27.87 -43.41
C PRO A 415 7.26 -26.43 -43.25
N GLN A 416 7.21 -25.96 -42.00
CA GLN A 416 6.85 -24.59 -41.62
C GLN A 416 8.10 -23.79 -41.28
N GLN A 417 8.10 -22.50 -41.63
CA GLN A 417 9.16 -21.59 -41.21
C GLN A 417 8.88 -21.15 -39.77
N LEU A 418 9.86 -21.28 -38.89
CA LEU A 418 9.70 -20.89 -37.48
C LEU A 418 9.88 -19.39 -37.33
N SER A 419 9.08 -18.77 -36.47
CA SER A 419 9.41 -17.43 -35.94
C SER A 419 10.65 -17.53 -35.05
N TYR A 420 11.38 -16.43 -34.85
CA TYR A 420 12.47 -16.42 -33.89
C TYR A 420 11.99 -16.71 -32.47
N ALA A 421 10.82 -16.17 -32.09
CA ALA A 421 10.16 -16.49 -30.83
C ALA A 421 9.93 -17.99 -30.65
N ASP A 422 9.31 -18.64 -31.64
CA ASP A 422 9.04 -20.08 -31.59
C ASP A 422 10.34 -20.88 -31.61
N LEU A 423 11.35 -20.44 -32.36
CA LEU A 423 12.65 -21.10 -32.42
C LEU A 423 13.27 -21.16 -31.03
N TRP A 424 13.43 -20.00 -30.37
CA TRP A 424 14.10 -19.91 -29.07
C TRP A 424 13.28 -20.46 -27.91
N ALA A 425 11.95 -20.49 -28.04
CA ALA A 425 11.07 -21.02 -27.01
C ALA A 425 11.21 -22.52 -26.82
N TYR A 426 11.61 -23.28 -27.85
CA TYR A 426 11.75 -24.74 -27.77
C TYR A 426 13.18 -25.22 -28.00
N THR A 427 13.99 -24.44 -28.72
CA THR A 427 15.36 -24.80 -29.08
C THR A 427 16.32 -23.83 -28.40
N SER A 428 17.09 -24.33 -27.43
CA SER A 428 18.10 -23.52 -26.74
C SER A 428 19.20 -23.03 -27.69
N LEU A 429 19.82 -21.89 -27.37
CA LEU A 429 20.81 -21.27 -28.25
C LEU A 429 22.00 -22.19 -28.52
N LYS A 430 22.48 -22.93 -27.50
CA LYS A 430 23.58 -23.88 -27.69
C LYS A 430 23.17 -25.08 -28.53
N HIS A 431 21.93 -25.57 -28.39
CA HIS A 431 21.44 -26.67 -29.23
C HIS A 431 21.42 -26.23 -30.69
N ASN A 432 20.82 -25.08 -30.98
CA ASN A 432 20.73 -24.56 -32.33
C ASN A 432 22.11 -24.39 -32.96
N TYR A 433 23.01 -23.66 -32.31
CA TYR A 433 24.39 -23.51 -32.80
C TYR A 433 25.07 -24.88 -33.04
N TYR A 434 24.98 -25.81 -32.08
CA TYR A 434 25.82 -27.01 -32.08
C TYR A 434 25.31 -28.13 -32.99
N TYR A 435 24.00 -28.31 -33.09
CA TYR A 435 23.40 -29.40 -33.88
C TYR A 435 22.90 -28.91 -35.24
N ASN A 436 22.40 -27.68 -35.35
CA ASN A 436 21.83 -27.19 -36.61
C ASN A 436 22.88 -26.52 -37.52
N TYR A 437 23.79 -25.73 -36.95
CA TYR A 437 24.72 -24.90 -37.74
C TYR A 437 26.16 -25.42 -37.78
N ARG A 438 26.72 -25.80 -36.63
CA ARG A 438 28.11 -26.26 -36.50
C ARG A 438 28.52 -27.39 -37.47
N PRO A 439 27.70 -28.42 -37.76
CA PRO A 439 28.14 -29.53 -38.59
C PRO A 439 28.55 -29.17 -40.02
N TRP A 440 27.96 -28.13 -40.61
CA TRP A 440 28.22 -27.75 -42.01
C TRP A 440 28.90 -26.38 -42.15
N GLN A 441 28.71 -25.48 -41.19
CA GLN A 441 29.31 -24.14 -41.19
C GLN A 441 30.67 -24.10 -40.46
N GLY A 442 30.98 -25.14 -39.67
CA GLY A 442 32.19 -25.22 -38.88
C GLY A 442 32.04 -24.55 -37.50
N SER A 443 32.85 -25.00 -36.54
CA SER A 443 32.64 -24.65 -35.13
C SER A 443 32.78 -23.15 -34.82
N SER A 444 33.77 -22.47 -35.40
CA SER A 444 34.03 -21.06 -35.09
C SER A 444 32.94 -20.15 -35.67
N SER A 445 32.62 -20.31 -36.95
CA SER A 445 31.64 -19.48 -37.65
C SER A 445 30.24 -19.66 -37.07
N ALA A 446 29.80 -20.92 -36.89
CA ALA A 446 28.49 -21.19 -36.30
C ALA A 446 28.37 -20.63 -34.87
N LYS A 447 29.44 -20.66 -34.07
CA LYS A 447 29.39 -20.14 -32.69
C LYS A 447 29.34 -18.62 -32.68
N SER A 448 30.08 -17.99 -33.59
CA SER A 448 30.10 -16.53 -33.71
C SER A 448 28.74 -15.99 -34.12
N GLU A 449 28.07 -16.64 -35.07
CA GLU A 449 26.81 -16.15 -35.65
C GLU A 449 25.60 -16.62 -34.84
N TRP A 450 25.49 -17.92 -34.57
CA TRP A 450 24.29 -18.54 -34.00
C TRP A 450 24.32 -18.77 -32.49
N TYR A 451 25.37 -18.29 -31.82
CA TYR A 451 25.44 -18.26 -30.37
C TYR A 451 25.79 -16.88 -29.84
N TYR A 452 27.01 -16.38 -30.09
CA TYR A 452 27.43 -15.06 -29.60
C TYR A 452 26.84 -13.89 -30.40
N GLY A 453 26.40 -14.11 -31.64
CA GLY A 453 25.72 -13.11 -32.45
C GLY A 453 24.21 -13.02 -32.19
N VAL A 454 23.64 -13.98 -31.45
CA VAL A 454 22.20 -14.04 -31.16
C VAL A 454 21.85 -13.32 -29.86
N TYR A 455 22.76 -13.29 -28.89
CA TYR A 455 22.51 -12.68 -27.59
C TYR A 455 23.64 -11.74 -27.18
N ASP A 456 23.29 -10.73 -26.40
CA ASP A 456 24.22 -9.91 -25.64
C ASP A 456 23.85 -9.92 -24.15
N TYR A 457 24.64 -9.24 -23.32
CA TYR A 457 24.49 -9.30 -21.89
C TYR A 457 24.92 -8.02 -21.17
N TYR A 458 24.21 -7.74 -20.08
CA TYR A 458 24.67 -6.79 -19.07
C TYR A 458 25.56 -7.51 -18.07
N ASN A 459 26.80 -7.04 -17.92
CA ASN A 459 27.76 -7.58 -16.96
C ASN A 459 27.47 -7.11 -15.53
N THR A 460 28.10 -7.76 -14.55
CA THR A 460 27.96 -7.43 -13.11
C THR A 460 28.21 -5.96 -12.79
N SER A 461 29.20 -5.31 -13.40
CA SER A 461 29.52 -3.90 -13.11
C SER A 461 28.39 -2.97 -13.55
N THR A 462 27.84 -3.18 -14.74
CA THR A 462 26.69 -2.40 -15.24
C THR A 462 25.49 -2.60 -14.33
N LYS A 463 25.22 -3.84 -13.91
CA LYS A 463 24.09 -4.17 -13.05
C LYS A 463 24.24 -3.60 -11.64
N ASN A 464 25.46 -3.60 -11.07
CA ASN A 464 25.71 -2.91 -9.79
C ASN A 464 25.43 -1.42 -9.88
N SER A 465 25.85 -0.76 -10.97
CA SER A 465 25.50 0.65 -11.19
C SER A 465 23.99 0.86 -11.32
N ARG A 466 23.28 -0.05 -11.98
CA ARG A 466 21.81 0.00 -12.09
C ARG A 466 21.14 -0.17 -10.73
N THR A 467 21.59 -1.13 -9.92
CA THR A 467 21.10 -1.32 -8.54
C THR A 467 21.28 -0.04 -7.72
N ASN A 468 22.47 0.56 -7.76
CA ASN A 468 22.72 1.80 -7.01
C ASN A 468 21.79 2.94 -7.46
N ASN A 469 21.64 3.14 -8.77
CA ASN A 469 20.78 4.20 -9.31
C ASN A 469 19.32 4.05 -8.89
N ILE A 470 18.78 2.83 -8.93
CA ILE A 470 17.37 2.59 -8.56
C ILE A 470 17.15 2.71 -7.05
N CYS A 471 18.13 2.30 -6.23
CA CYS A 471 18.06 2.50 -4.79
C CYS A 471 18.14 4.01 -4.44
N ASP A 472 18.98 4.78 -5.13
CA ASP A 472 19.05 6.23 -4.95
C ASP A 472 17.75 6.92 -5.38
N ALA A 473 17.14 6.49 -6.49
CA ALA A 473 15.82 6.98 -6.91
C ALA A 473 14.73 6.65 -5.88
N ALA A 474 14.74 5.42 -5.33
CA ALA A 474 13.79 5.01 -4.30
C ALA A 474 13.91 5.84 -3.02
N LYS A 475 15.15 6.02 -2.53
CA LYS A 475 15.43 6.86 -1.34
C LYS A 475 15.04 8.32 -1.58
N ALA A 476 15.29 8.85 -2.78
CA ALA A 476 14.89 10.22 -3.14
C ALA A 476 13.36 10.40 -3.19
N ALA A 477 12.61 9.35 -3.51
CA ALA A 477 11.15 9.34 -3.48
C ALA A 477 10.56 9.11 -2.07
N GLY A 478 11.39 8.95 -1.04
CA GLY A 478 10.94 8.70 0.34
C GLY A 478 10.61 7.24 0.66
N ILE A 479 10.97 6.30 -0.22
CA ILE A 479 10.80 4.86 0.04
C ILE A 479 11.88 4.40 1.01
N ILE A 480 11.48 3.70 2.07
CA ILE A 480 12.40 3.09 3.03
C ILE A 480 12.87 1.75 2.49
N VAL A 481 14.19 1.60 2.31
CA VAL A 481 14.83 0.42 1.72
C VAL A 481 15.59 -0.33 2.80
N TYR A 482 15.05 -1.49 3.18
CA TYR A 482 15.73 -2.49 4.00
C TYR A 482 16.42 -3.50 3.09
N THR A 483 17.67 -3.84 3.40
CA THR A 483 18.44 -4.84 2.64
C THR A 483 18.97 -5.95 3.55
N ILE A 484 18.85 -7.19 3.10
CA ILE A 484 19.32 -8.39 3.80
C ILE A 484 20.31 -9.13 2.91
N GLY A 485 21.59 -9.11 3.30
CA GLY A 485 22.63 -9.95 2.73
C GLY A 485 22.70 -11.28 3.49
N PHE A 486 22.21 -12.35 2.89
CA PHE A 486 22.16 -13.67 3.53
C PHE A 486 23.30 -14.56 3.05
N GLU A 487 24.37 -14.66 3.82
CA GLU A 487 25.60 -15.36 3.40
C GLU A 487 26.12 -14.88 2.03
N ALA A 488 25.92 -13.59 1.74
CA ALA A 488 26.27 -12.97 0.48
C ALA A 488 27.79 -12.73 0.36
N PRO A 489 28.37 -12.78 -0.84
CA PRO A 489 29.77 -12.42 -1.04
C PRO A 489 30.00 -10.92 -0.83
N SER A 490 31.24 -10.51 -0.53
CA SER A 490 31.61 -9.11 -0.27
C SER A 490 31.13 -8.11 -1.33
N GLY A 491 31.17 -8.49 -2.61
CA GLY A 491 30.67 -7.64 -3.70
C GLY A 491 29.15 -7.43 -3.66
N GLY A 492 28.39 -8.43 -3.20
CA GLY A 492 26.95 -8.34 -2.99
C GLY A 492 26.62 -7.53 -1.73
N GLN A 493 27.32 -7.79 -0.63
CA GLN A 493 27.20 -7.06 0.62
C GLN A 493 27.40 -5.54 0.42
N ALA A 494 28.42 -5.13 -0.33
CA ALA A 494 28.67 -3.72 -0.62
C ALA A 494 27.49 -3.06 -1.38
N VAL A 495 26.94 -3.73 -2.39
CA VAL A 495 25.79 -3.22 -3.16
C VAL A 495 24.54 -3.10 -2.28
N LEU A 496 24.30 -4.08 -1.40
CA LEU A 496 23.16 -4.04 -0.48
C LEU A 496 23.31 -2.96 0.58
N GLN A 497 24.51 -2.77 1.11
CA GLN A 497 24.80 -1.74 2.10
C GLN A 497 24.60 -0.34 1.52
N ASP A 498 25.09 -0.09 0.30
CA ASP A 498 24.88 1.19 -0.41
C ASP A 498 23.41 1.44 -0.78
N CYS A 499 22.67 0.36 -1.07
CA CYS A 499 21.26 0.43 -1.42
C CYS A 499 20.35 0.75 -0.22
N ALA A 500 20.72 0.33 0.99
CA ALA A 500 19.93 0.55 2.20
C ALA A 500 19.72 2.05 2.49
N SER A 501 18.58 2.40 3.09
CA SER A 501 18.29 3.79 3.46
C SER A 501 19.24 4.35 4.54
N SER A 502 19.78 3.50 5.41
CA SER A 502 20.86 3.82 6.33
C SER A 502 21.56 2.55 6.81
N ASP A 503 22.66 2.68 7.54
CA ASP A 503 23.36 1.53 8.16
C ASP A 503 22.45 0.67 9.04
N ALA A 504 21.42 1.26 9.65
CA ALA A 504 20.45 0.54 10.48
C ALA A 504 19.42 -0.27 9.67
N HIS A 505 19.33 -0.03 8.35
CA HIS A 505 18.43 -0.73 7.43
C HIS A 505 19.14 -1.89 6.70
N TYR A 506 20.43 -2.08 6.91
CA TYR A 506 21.21 -3.17 6.34
C TYR A 506 21.43 -4.29 7.36
N PHE A 507 21.18 -5.53 6.94
CA PHE A 507 21.37 -6.74 7.74
C PHE A 507 22.29 -7.71 7.01
N ASP A 508 23.43 -8.05 7.61
CA ASP A 508 24.30 -9.13 7.17
C ASP A 508 24.08 -10.34 8.09
N VAL A 509 23.53 -11.42 7.53
CA VAL A 509 23.02 -12.56 8.32
C VAL A 509 23.42 -13.90 7.74
N SER A 510 23.47 -14.92 8.60
CA SER A 510 23.83 -16.30 8.22
C SER A 510 22.93 -17.35 8.87
N GLY A 511 22.77 -18.50 8.22
CA GLY A 511 21.99 -19.62 8.77
C GLY A 511 20.56 -19.26 9.21
N LEU A 512 20.29 -19.27 10.52
CA LEU A 512 18.99 -19.00 11.12
C LEU A 512 18.78 -17.53 11.51
N GLU A 513 19.84 -16.70 11.46
CA GLU A 513 19.79 -15.28 11.82
C GLU A 513 18.89 -14.46 10.86
N ILE A 514 18.56 -15.02 9.69
CA ILE A 514 17.60 -14.42 8.75
C ILE A 514 16.23 -14.20 9.40
N THR A 515 15.79 -15.10 10.29
CA THR A 515 14.54 -14.91 11.05
C THR A 515 14.62 -13.68 11.96
N ASP A 516 15.77 -13.47 12.61
CA ASP A 516 15.99 -12.32 13.50
C ASP A 516 16.04 -11.00 12.71
N ALA A 517 16.62 -11.01 11.50
CA ALA A 517 16.60 -9.84 10.61
C ALA A 517 15.17 -9.46 10.20
N PHE A 518 14.38 -10.42 9.71
CA PHE A 518 12.98 -10.17 9.35
C PHE A 518 12.14 -9.70 10.56
N ALA A 519 12.34 -10.30 11.74
CA ALA A 519 11.67 -9.87 12.97
C ALA A 519 12.07 -8.44 13.38
N SER A 520 13.35 -8.08 13.21
CA SER A 520 13.87 -6.73 13.48
C SER A 520 13.26 -5.70 12.52
N ILE A 521 13.15 -6.03 11.23
CA ILE A 521 12.51 -5.18 10.22
C ILE A 521 11.03 -5.00 10.55
N ALA A 522 10.29 -6.06 10.86
CA ALA A 522 8.88 -5.97 11.26
C ALA A 522 8.70 -5.04 12.48
N THR A 523 9.59 -5.17 13.48
CA THR A 523 9.58 -4.30 14.67
C THR A 523 9.88 -2.85 14.31
N SER A 524 10.86 -2.61 13.43
CA SER A 524 11.22 -1.26 12.99
C SER A 524 10.08 -0.60 12.21
N ILE A 525 9.45 -1.31 11.26
CA ILE A 525 8.27 -0.82 10.53
C ILE A 525 7.13 -0.48 11.49
N ARG A 526 6.89 -1.32 12.51
CA ARG A 526 5.91 -1.03 13.56
C ARG A 526 6.26 0.21 14.39
N GLN A 527 7.54 0.38 14.73
CA GLN A 527 7.98 1.58 15.44
C GLN A 527 7.78 2.81 14.58
N LEU A 528 8.06 2.75 13.27
CA LEU A 528 7.76 3.86 12.37
C LEU A 528 6.26 4.19 12.39
N ARG A 529 5.35 3.21 12.49
CA ARG A 529 3.91 3.51 12.67
C ARG A 529 3.55 4.17 14.00
N LEU A 530 4.30 3.88 15.06
CA LEU A 530 4.06 4.41 16.41
C LEU A 530 4.79 5.72 16.68
N THR A 531 5.85 5.96 15.92
CA THR A 531 6.77 7.04 16.19
C THR A 531 6.91 7.96 15.04
N GLN A 532 6.58 7.66 13.78
CA GLN A 532 6.84 8.48 12.60
C GLN A 532 5.61 9.27 12.21
#